data_AF-D5VTT3-F1
#
_entry.id   AF-D5VTT3-F1
#
_cell.length_a   1.000
_cell.length_b   1.000
_cell.length_c   1.000
_cell.angle_alpha   90.00
_cell.angle_beta   90.00
_cell.angle_gamma   90.00
#
_symmetry.space_group_name_H-M   'P 1'
#
loop_
_entity.id
_entity.type
_entity.pdbx_description
1 polymer ?
#
loop_
_entity_poly.entity_id
_entity_poly.type
_entity_poly.pdbx_seq_one_letter_code
_entity_poly.pdbx_strand_id
1 'polypeptide(L)'
;MRELVKKVTSKINELAKEFDELKIMHVCGSHEHTICKYGLRELLPENLLLIPGPGCPVCVTTQKEIDTAIYLSENYVITTLGDLYRVPGSEKSLFDVRAEGKDVRIVYSITDAVRMAKREKDKNFLFLAIGFETTAPTTGAELINLNIDNFFILNCHRRTPPVMEFLLEDSKIDAFICPGHVSAIIGVKPYYPLVEKYRVPMVIAGFEPMDILISIYMILKQLNENNIRVENEYDRVVKEEGNVVAQKIIEKVFTPSDKRWRGFPIIKGGGFELKEEFKKYDILEREEIPDIKEKIPKGCICDKILRGEKLPTDCKLFGKSCNPLNPVGSCMVSEEGTCRIFFKYYRGV
;
A
#
# COMPACT_ATOMS: atom_id res chain seq x y z
N MET A 1 21.66 20.84 -9.45
CA MET A 1 20.56 20.31 -8.60
C MET A 1 19.86 21.40 -7.77
N ARG A 2 20.56 22.14 -6.89
CA ARG A 2 19.93 23.21 -6.08
C ARG A 2 19.21 24.30 -6.91
N GLU A 3 19.80 24.72 -8.02
CA GLU A 3 19.18 25.70 -8.93
C GLU A 3 17.90 25.19 -9.58
N LEU A 4 17.88 23.91 -9.96
CA LEU A 4 16.70 23.28 -10.55
C LEU A 4 15.55 23.19 -9.54
N VAL A 5 15.85 22.78 -8.29
CA VAL A 5 14.87 22.78 -7.20
C VAL A 5 14.30 24.18 -6.99
N LYS A 6 15.15 25.22 -6.92
CA LYS A 6 14.70 26.62 -6.79
C LYS A 6 13.81 27.05 -7.95
N LYS A 7 14.16 26.68 -9.18
CA LYS A 7 13.38 27.03 -10.37
C LYS A 7 11.99 26.36 -10.36
N VAL A 8 11.94 25.07 -10.03
CA VAL A 8 10.67 24.32 -9.98
C VAL A 8 9.78 24.82 -8.82
N THR A 9 10.34 24.96 -7.62
CA THR A 9 9.58 25.51 -6.46
C THR A 9 9.09 26.93 -6.71
N SER A 10 9.88 27.79 -7.36
CA SER A 10 9.41 29.11 -7.78
C SER A 10 8.21 29.05 -8.73
N LYS A 11 8.20 28.08 -9.66
CA LYS A 11 7.08 27.88 -10.59
C LYS A 11 5.84 27.29 -9.92
N ILE A 12 6.03 26.36 -8.98
CA ILE A 12 4.95 25.85 -8.11
C ILE A 12 4.31 27.01 -7.35
N ASN A 13 5.11 27.87 -6.70
CA ASN A 13 4.62 29.03 -5.96
C ASN A 13 3.91 30.07 -6.83
N GLU A 14 4.26 30.18 -8.11
CA GLU A 14 3.56 31.05 -9.06
C GLU A 14 2.18 30.48 -9.40
N LEU A 15 2.13 29.21 -9.82
CA LEU A 15 0.89 28.54 -10.25
C LEU A 15 -0.09 28.27 -9.10
N ALA A 16 0.42 28.07 -7.88
CA ALA A 16 -0.42 27.80 -6.73
C ALA A 16 -1.24 29.01 -6.28
N LYS A 17 -0.90 30.24 -6.68
CA LYS A 17 -1.62 31.47 -6.26
C LYS A 17 -3.06 31.53 -6.75
N GLU A 18 -3.40 30.78 -7.79
CA GLU A 18 -4.74 30.74 -8.38
C GLU A 18 -5.73 29.89 -7.57
N PHE A 19 -5.30 29.28 -6.45
CA PHE A 19 -6.12 28.37 -5.66
C PHE A 19 -6.10 28.72 -4.17
N ASP A 20 -7.26 28.61 -3.52
CA ASP A 20 -7.38 28.86 -2.07
C ASP A 20 -6.78 27.72 -1.24
N GLU A 21 -7.09 26.47 -1.60
CA GLU A 21 -6.54 25.24 -1.00
C GLU A 21 -6.55 24.14 -2.07
N LEU A 22 -5.48 23.36 -2.17
CA LEU A 22 -5.38 22.20 -3.05
C LEU A 22 -4.83 20.98 -2.31
N LYS A 23 -5.54 19.86 -2.43
CA LYS A 23 -5.19 18.57 -1.83
C LYS A 23 -4.64 17.63 -2.90
N ILE A 24 -3.32 17.50 -2.89
CA ILE A 24 -2.62 16.53 -3.73
C ILE A 24 -2.33 15.29 -2.89
N MET A 25 -2.93 14.16 -3.26
CA MET A 25 -2.68 12.89 -2.57
C MET A 25 -1.65 12.07 -3.32
N HIS A 26 -0.67 11.51 -2.62
CA HIS A 26 0.13 10.41 -3.16
C HIS A 26 -0.33 9.09 -2.52
N VAL A 27 -0.26 7.98 -3.27
CA VAL A 27 -0.67 6.66 -2.78
C VAL A 27 0.51 5.68 -2.76
N CYS A 28 1.66 6.14 -2.26
CA CYS A 28 2.87 5.31 -2.14
C CYS A 28 3.68 5.63 -0.87
N GLY A 29 3.97 4.62 -0.04
CA GLY A 29 4.84 4.79 1.12
C GLY A 29 6.24 5.31 0.77
N SER A 30 6.80 4.91 -0.37
CA SER A 30 8.09 5.41 -0.85
C SER A 30 8.05 6.89 -1.26
N HIS A 31 6.93 7.39 -1.78
CA HIS A 31 6.76 8.83 -2.00
C HIS A 31 6.72 9.57 -0.66
N GLU A 32 5.96 9.08 0.31
CA GLU A 32 5.93 9.66 1.66
C GLU A 32 7.32 9.73 2.29
N HIS A 33 8.09 8.64 2.16
CA HIS A 33 9.45 8.57 2.66
C HIS A 33 10.33 9.67 2.04
N THR A 34 10.28 9.85 0.73
CA THR A 34 11.01 10.94 0.06
C THR A 34 10.53 12.32 0.51
N ILE A 35 9.21 12.52 0.60
CA ILE A 35 8.61 13.79 1.03
C ILE A 35 9.11 14.18 2.43
N CYS A 36 9.06 13.25 3.39
CA CYS A 36 9.54 13.48 4.75
C CYS A 36 11.06 13.62 4.84
N LYS A 37 11.82 12.72 4.21
CA LYS A 37 13.29 12.71 4.28
C LYS A 37 13.91 14.01 3.78
N TYR A 38 13.33 14.61 2.75
CA TYR A 38 13.84 15.83 2.12
C TYR A 38 13.04 17.09 2.49
N GLY A 39 12.07 16.99 3.42
CA GLY A 39 11.29 18.13 3.90
C GLY A 39 10.48 18.81 2.79
N LEU A 40 9.99 18.06 1.79
CA LEU A 40 9.37 18.67 0.60
C LEU A 40 8.14 19.51 0.94
N ARG A 41 7.37 19.14 1.97
CA ARG A 41 6.22 19.93 2.44
C ARG A 41 6.60 21.35 2.87
N GLU A 42 7.81 21.54 3.41
CA GLU A 42 8.30 22.86 3.83
C GLU A 42 8.71 23.76 2.65
N LEU A 43 8.85 23.17 1.46
CA LEU A 43 9.19 23.89 0.22
C LEU A 43 7.95 24.32 -0.58
N LEU A 44 6.77 23.83 -0.21
CA LEU A 44 5.51 24.09 -0.89
C LEU A 44 4.77 25.27 -0.21
N PRO A 45 3.93 25.99 -0.96
CA PRO A 45 3.12 27.06 -0.39
C PRO A 45 2.05 26.47 0.54
N GLU A 46 1.62 27.24 1.55
CA GLU A 46 0.72 26.77 2.62
C GLU A 46 -0.64 26.25 2.10
N ASN A 47 -1.10 26.78 0.97
CA ASN A 47 -2.35 26.36 0.33
C ASN A 47 -2.25 25.00 -0.39
N LEU A 48 -1.05 24.45 -0.57
CA LEU A 48 -0.85 23.14 -1.20
C LEU A 48 -0.61 22.07 -0.14
N LEU A 49 -1.63 21.24 0.07
CA LEU A 49 -1.60 20.13 1.02
C LEU A 49 -1.18 18.84 0.30
N LEU A 50 0.02 18.36 0.62
CA LEU A 50 0.52 17.07 0.12
C LEU A 50 0.19 15.94 1.11
N ILE A 51 -0.84 15.15 0.77
CA ILE A 51 -1.50 14.21 1.67
C ILE A 51 -1.07 12.77 1.38
N PRO A 52 -0.71 11.98 2.40
CA PRO A 52 -0.50 10.55 2.24
C PRO A 52 -1.82 9.79 2.16
N GLY A 53 -2.00 8.98 1.11
CA GLY A 53 -3.09 8.02 0.98
C GLY A 53 -2.68 6.61 1.40
N PRO A 54 -3.48 5.58 1.04
CA PRO A 54 -3.29 4.19 1.48
C PRO A 54 -2.23 3.44 0.65
N GLY A 55 -1.01 4.00 0.61
CA GLY A 55 0.11 3.49 -0.21
C GLY A 55 0.98 2.43 0.44
N CYS A 56 0.54 1.81 1.55
CA CYS A 56 1.29 0.82 2.32
C CYS A 56 0.46 -0.47 2.42
N PRO A 57 0.82 -1.56 1.72
CA PRO A 57 0.02 -2.78 1.68
C PRO A 57 -0.09 -3.48 3.04
N VAL A 58 0.97 -3.41 3.83
CA VAL A 58 1.01 -3.91 5.21
C VAL A 58 -0.01 -3.16 6.06
N CYS A 59 -0.10 -1.84 5.89
CA CYS A 59 -0.94 -0.97 6.69
C CYS A 59 -2.43 -1.22 6.47
N VAL A 60 -2.79 -1.64 5.25
CA VAL A 60 -4.17 -1.91 4.81
C VAL A 60 -4.59 -3.37 4.94
N THR A 61 -3.68 -4.25 5.36
CA THR A 61 -4.01 -5.64 5.75
C THR A 61 -4.84 -5.60 7.03
N THR A 62 -5.99 -6.26 7.03
CA THR A 62 -7.01 -6.14 8.08
C THR A 62 -6.60 -6.88 9.35
N GLN A 63 -7.21 -6.51 10.48
CA GLN A 63 -6.95 -7.25 11.72
C GLN A 63 -7.46 -8.68 11.59
N LYS A 64 -8.61 -8.88 10.92
CA LYS A 64 -9.15 -10.21 10.62
C LYS A 64 -8.15 -11.07 9.86
N GLU A 65 -7.43 -10.53 8.88
CA GLU A 65 -6.41 -11.30 8.14
C GLU A 65 -5.23 -11.71 9.04
N ILE A 66 -4.78 -10.82 9.92
CA ILE A 66 -3.74 -11.16 10.91
C ILE A 66 -4.25 -12.21 11.91
N ASP A 67 -5.45 -12.02 12.44
CA ASP A 67 -6.06 -12.92 13.42
C ASP A 67 -6.34 -14.30 12.80
N THR A 68 -6.73 -14.37 11.53
CA THR A 68 -6.84 -15.64 10.77
C THR A 68 -5.50 -16.35 10.70
N ALA A 69 -4.41 -15.63 10.39
CA ALA A 69 -3.07 -16.24 10.39
C ALA A 69 -2.63 -16.71 11.78
N ILE A 70 -2.98 -15.97 12.84
CA ILE A 70 -2.75 -16.37 14.23
C ILE A 70 -3.52 -17.65 14.56
N TYR A 71 -4.81 -17.72 14.21
CA TYR A 71 -5.63 -18.92 14.38
C TYR A 71 -5.03 -20.14 13.67
N LEU A 72 -4.58 -19.96 12.42
CA LEU A 72 -3.99 -21.03 11.63
C LEU A 72 -2.58 -21.44 12.10
N SER A 73 -1.91 -20.64 12.92
CA SER A 73 -0.57 -20.96 13.46
C SER A 73 -0.55 -22.19 14.38
N GLU A 74 -1.73 -22.67 14.81
CA GLU A 74 -1.89 -23.92 15.54
C GLU A 74 -1.47 -25.14 14.71
N ASN A 75 -1.76 -25.13 13.41
CA ASN A 75 -1.59 -26.28 12.52
C ASN A 75 -0.63 -26.02 11.34
N TYR A 76 -0.24 -24.77 11.13
CA TYR A 76 0.57 -24.35 9.98
C TYR A 76 1.82 -23.59 10.44
N VAL A 77 2.92 -23.81 9.72
CA VAL A 77 4.10 -22.95 9.78
C VAL A 77 3.75 -21.64 9.07
N ILE A 78 3.67 -20.56 9.83
CA ILE A 78 3.34 -19.25 9.28
C ILE A 78 4.60 -18.63 8.69
N THR A 79 4.55 -18.25 7.42
CA THR A 79 5.61 -17.50 6.74
C THR A 79 5.09 -16.12 6.39
N THR A 80 5.88 -15.10 6.74
CA THR A 80 5.46 -13.70 6.62
C THR A 80 6.63 -12.79 6.28
N LEU A 81 6.33 -11.65 5.66
CA LEU A 81 7.30 -10.59 5.44
C LEU A 81 7.65 -9.89 6.77
N GLY A 82 8.87 -9.37 6.87
CA GLY A 82 9.39 -8.85 8.14
C GLY A 82 8.63 -7.65 8.71
N ASP A 83 8.02 -6.84 7.84
CA ASP A 83 7.20 -5.69 8.19
C ASP A 83 5.79 -6.08 8.69
N LEU A 84 5.22 -7.18 8.17
CA LEU A 84 3.94 -7.71 8.62
C LEU A 84 4.03 -8.43 9.97
N TYR A 85 5.21 -8.97 10.30
CA TYR A 85 5.46 -9.76 11.52
C TYR A 85 5.04 -9.08 12.83
N ARG A 86 5.17 -7.75 12.91
CA ARG A 86 4.80 -6.94 14.09
C ARG A 86 3.46 -6.22 13.96
N VAL A 87 2.71 -6.45 12.88
CA VAL A 87 1.41 -5.79 12.71
C VAL A 87 0.43 -6.31 13.76
N PRO A 88 -0.21 -5.41 14.53
CA PRO A 88 -1.17 -5.84 15.53
C PRO A 88 -2.45 -6.34 14.85
N GLY A 89 -2.84 -7.58 15.20
CA GLY A 89 -4.19 -8.11 15.05
C GLY A 89 -5.12 -7.50 16.10
N SER A 90 -6.15 -8.22 16.53
CA SER A 90 -7.11 -7.74 17.54
C SER A 90 -6.57 -7.79 18.96
N GLU A 91 -5.77 -8.80 19.28
CA GLU A 91 -5.19 -8.99 20.62
C GLU A 91 -3.66 -9.16 20.60
N LYS A 92 -3.14 -9.81 19.57
CA LYS A 92 -1.72 -10.17 19.44
C LYS A 92 -1.23 -9.91 18.02
N SER A 93 0.08 -9.95 17.85
CA SER A 93 0.77 -9.98 16.56
C SER A 93 1.41 -11.35 16.31
N LEU A 94 1.89 -11.58 15.07
CA LEU A 94 2.68 -12.78 14.77
C LEU A 94 4.00 -12.84 15.55
N PHE A 95 4.51 -11.68 16.00
CA PHE A 95 5.64 -11.61 16.92
C PHE A 95 5.33 -12.25 18.27
N ASP A 96 4.19 -11.91 18.86
CA ASP A 96 3.75 -12.45 20.16
C ASP A 96 3.49 -13.96 20.04
N VAL A 97 2.84 -14.38 18.96
CA VAL A 97 2.54 -15.80 18.68
C VAL A 97 3.81 -16.65 18.56
N ARG A 98 4.89 -16.10 17.96
CA ARG A 98 6.19 -16.78 17.95
C ARG A 98 6.80 -16.86 19.35
N ALA A 99 6.66 -15.81 20.16
CA ALA A 99 7.13 -15.81 21.54
C ALA A 99 6.40 -16.83 22.42
N GLU A 100 5.16 -17.17 22.05
CA GLU A 100 4.35 -18.25 22.65
C GLU A 100 4.71 -19.66 22.15
N GLY A 101 5.73 -19.78 21.28
CA GLY A 101 6.28 -21.06 20.84
C GLY A 101 5.71 -21.60 19.52
N LYS A 102 4.85 -20.85 18.81
CA LYS A 102 4.38 -21.24 17.48
C LYS A 102 5.45 -21.05 16.40
N ASP A 103 5.40 -21.86 15.34
CA ASP A 103 6.37 -21.82 14.24
C ASP A 103 6.02 -20.69 13.25
N VAL A 104 6.52 -19.50 13.54
CA VAL A 104 6.42 -18.32 12.67
C VAL A 104 7.79 -17.94 12.13
N ARG A 105 7.92 -17.83 10.80
CA ARG A 105 9.16 -17.60 10.09
C ARG A 105 9.08 -16.35 9.22
N ILE A 106 10.09 -15.50 9.36
CA ILE A 106 10.22 -14.31 8.52
C ILE A 106 10.93 -14.72 7.22
N VAL A 107 10.37 -14.33 6.09
CA VAL A 107 10.92 -14.54 4.75
C VAL A 107 11.01 -13.21 4.00
N TYR A 108 11.85 -13.16 2.96
CA TYR A 108 11.91 -11.99 2.07
C TYR A 108 10.93 -12.11 0.90
N SER A 109 10.53 -13.33 0.55
CA SER A 109 9.69 -13.60 -0.61
C SER A 109 8.88 -14.88 -0.44
N ILE A 110 7.84 -15.02 -1.26
CA ILE A 110 7.10 -16.29 -1.39
C ILE A 110 8.00 -17.44 -1.85
N THR A 111 9.00 -17.18 -2.70
CA THR A 111 9.95 -18.18 -3.17
C THR A 111 10.71 -18.82 -2.00
N ASP A 112 11.08 -18.04 -0.99
CA ASP A 112 11.73 -18.57 0.21
C ASP A 112 10.79 -19.46 1.03
N ALA A 113 9.52 -19.08 1.15
CA ALA A 113 8.51 -19.88 1.82
C ALA A 113 8.26 -21.22 1.08
N VAL A 114 8.16 -21.20 -0.25
CA VAL A 114 8.04 -22.40 -1.08
C VAL A 114 9.27 -23.31 -0.94
N ARG A 115 10.47 -22.74 -0.92
CA ARG A 115 11.72 -23.51 -0.69
C ARG A 115 11.71 -24.21 0.67
N MET A 116 11.21 -23.54 1.72
CA MET A 116 11.07 -24.16 3.04
C MET A 116 10.08 -25.32 3.00
N ALA A 117 8.90 -25.13 2.39
CA ALA A 117 7.88 -26.17 2.27
C ALA A 117 8.36 -27.40 1.48
N LYS A 118 9.15 -27.20 0.42
CA LYS A 118 9.77 -28.31 -0.34
C LYS A 118 10.75 -29.15 0.50
N ARG A 119 11.41 -28.53 1.49
CA ARG A 119 12.40 -29.20 2.35
C ARG A 119 11.75 -29.90 3.55
N GLU A 120 10.73 -29.30 4.14
CA GLU A 120 10.04 -29.77 5.36
C GLU A 120 8.67 -30.34 5.01
N LYS A 121 8.67 -31.52 4.37
CA LYS A 121 7.45 -32.14 3.80
C LYS A 121 6.44 -32.64 4.85
N ASP A 122 6.88 -32.78 6.09
CA ASP A 122 6.08 -33.19 7.25
C ASP A 122 5.24 -32.04 7.84
N LYS A 123 5.44 -30.80 7.37
CA LYS A 123 4.75 -29.61 7.86
C LYS A 123 3.95 -28.94 6.75
N ASN A 124 2.80 -28.36 7.12
CA ASN A 124 2.05 -27.47 6.24
C ASN A 124 2.52 -26.03 6.42
N PHE A 125 2.73 -25.32 5.32
CA PHE A 125 3.17 -23.93 5.30
C PHE A 125 2.04 -23.02 4.83
N LEU A 126 1.88 -21.90 5.52
CA LEU A 126 0.97 -20.83 5.14
C LEU A 126 1.77 -19.54 4.91
N PHE A 127 1.70 -18.97 3.71
CA PHE A 127 2.30 -17.68 3.40
C PHE A 127 1.25 -16.56 3.40
N LEU A 128 1.51 -15.48 4.15
CA LEU A 128 0.65 -14.29 4.11
C LEU A 128 0.98 -13.47 2.86
N ALA A 129 0.19 -13.69 1.81
CA ALA A 129 0.39 -13.07 0.51
C ALA A 129 -0.21 -11.66 0.47
N ILE A 130 0.53 -10.68 1.01
CA ILE A 130 0.17 -9.26 0.99
C ILE A 130 0.80 -8.51 -0.19
N GLY A 131 0.33 -7.29 -0.41
CA GLY A 131 0.91 -6.36 -1.37
C GLY A 131 -0.03 -5.99 -2.50
N PHE A 132 0.42 -5.03 -3.30
CA PHE A 132 -0.32 -4.49 -4.42
C PHE A 132 0.06 -5.20 -5.73
N GLU A 133 -0.11 -4.53 -6.85
CA GLU A 133 0.24 -5.04 -8.18
C GLU A 133 1.75 -5.32 -8.33
N THR A 134 2.59 -4.76 -7.47
CA THR A 134 4.04 -5.01 -7.43
C THR A 134 4.41 -6.40 -6.92
N THR A 135 3.61 -6.98 -6.02
CA THR A 135 3.92 -8.29 -5.41
C THR A 135 3.03 -9.41 -5.93
N ALA A 136 1.78 -9.14 -6.32
CA ALA A 136 0.86 -10.13 -6.88
C ALA A 136 1.45 -11.00 -8.02
N PRO A 137 2.24 -10.45 -8.97
CA PRO A 137 2.90 -11.25 -10.00
C PRO A 137 3.87 -12.30 -9.42
N THR A 138 4.58 -11.99 -8.34
CA THR A 138 5.53 -12.93 -7.73
C THR A 138 4.81 -14.10 -7.07
N THR A 139 3.69 -13.83 -6.38
CA THR A 139 2.80 -14.87 -5.87
C THR A 139 2.26 -15.74 -7.02
N GLY A 140 1.74 -15.10 -8.08
CA GLY A 140 1.21 -15.84 -9.23
C GLY A 140 2.26 -16.72 -9.93
N ALA A 141 3.49 -16.22 -10.06
CA ALA A 141 4.58 -16.95 -10.71
C ALA A 141 4.94 -18.25 -9.94
N GLU A 142 4.97 -18.20 -8.61
CA GLU A 142 5.18 -19.39 -7.79
C GLU A 142 4.00 -20.36 -7.93
N LEU A 143 2.75 -19.89 -7.81
CA LEU A 143 1.56 -20.74 -7.87
C LEU A 143 1.41 -21.48 -9.22
N ILE A 144 1.78 -20.84 -10.34
CA ILE A 144 1.75 -21.46 -11.68
C ILE A 144 2.62 -22.71 -11.76
N ASN A 145 3.77 -22.70 -11.08
CA ASN A 145 4.75 -23.78 -11.15
C ASN A 145 4.77 -24.65 -9.88
N LEU A 146 3.85 -24.39 -8.96
CA LEU A 146 3.83 -25.08 -7.68
C LEU A 146 3.34 -26.53 -7.88
N ASN A 147 4.11 -27.46 -7.33
CA ASN A 147 3.88 -28.90 -7.44
C ASN A 147 4.03 -29.60 -6.08
N ILE A 148 3.66 -28.91 -5.01
CA ILE A 148 3.67 -29.43 -3.64
C ILE A 148 2.30 -29.21 -2.99
N ASP A 149 1.92 -30.13 -2.12
CA ASP A 149 0.59 -30.15 -1.50
C ASP A 149 0.58 -29.59 -0.06
N ASN A 150 1.76 -29.26 0.49
CA ASN A 150 1.92 -28.76 1.84
C ASN A 150 2.14 -27.24 1.91
N PHE A 151 1.72 -26.49 0.89
CA PHE A 151 1.91 -25.04 0.81
C PHE A 151 0.62 -24.33 0.41
N PHE A 152 0.26 -23.32 1.20
CA PHE A 152 -0.95 -22.52 1.07
C PHE A 152 -0.63 -21.04 1.19
N ILE A 153 -1.50 -20.21 0.66
CA ILE A 153 -1.46 -18.77 0.87
C ILE A 153 -2.72 -18.30 1.59
N LEU A 154 -2.57 -17.32 2.46
CA LEU A 154 -3.65 -16.44 2.85
C LEU A 154 -3.58 -15.25 1.88
N ASN A 155 -4.46 -15.25 0.87
CA ASN A 155 -4.43 -14.24 -0.18
C ASN A 155 -4.95 -12.89 0.34
N CYS A 156 -4.03 -11.97 0.58
CA CYS A 156 -4.28 -10.61 1.05
C CYS A 156 -3.89 -9.55 0.01
N HIS A 157 -3.72 -9.92 -1.27
CA HIS A 157 -3.38 -8.95 -2.30
C HIS A 157 -4.52 -7.94 -2.53
N ARG A 158 -4.11 -6.70 -2.79
CA ARG A 158 -4.95 -5.51 -2.93
C ARG A 158 -4.68 -4.79 -4.26
N ARG A 159 -5.60 -3.93 -4.71
CA ARG A 159 -5.52 -3.20 -5.98
C ARG A 159 -5.56 -1.69 -5.77
N THR A 160 -4.63 -0.96 -6.36
CA THR A 160 -4.43 0.48 -6.13
C THR A 160 -5.48 1.35 -6.84
N PRO A 161 -5.77 1.20 -8.16
CA PRO A 161 -6.74 2.07 -8.83
C PRO A 161 -8.14 2.06 -8.19
N PRO A 162 -8.71 0.91 -7.75
CA PRO A 162 -10.01 0.90 -7.07
C PRO A 162 -10.07 1.66 -5.74
N VAL A 163 -9.00 1.66 -4.94
CA VAL A 163 -8.99 2.48 -3.71
C VAL A 163 -8.83 3.97 -4.03
N MET A 164 -8.14 4.32 -5.12
CA MET A 164 -8.10 5.71 -5.60
C MET A 164 -9.49 6.17 -6.05
N GLU A 165 -10.26 5.30 -6.73
CA GLU A 165 -11.66 5.58 -7.10
C GLU A 165 -12.52 5.83 -5.86
N PHE A 166 -12.42 4.97 -4.85
CA PHE A 166 -13.11 5.17 -3.57
C PHE A 166 -12.76 6.53 -2.94
N LEU A 167 -11.50 6.92 -2.95
CA LEU A 167 -11.05 8.20 -2.39
C LEU A 167 -11.55 9.41 -3.19
N LEU A 168 -11.73 9.29 -4.51
CA LEU A 168 -12.35 10.34 -5.32
C LEU A 168 -13.83 10.55 -4.98
N GLU A 169 -14.53 9.50 -4.55
CA GLU A 169 -15.95 9.56 -4.19
C GLU A 169 -16.17 10.02 -2.74
N ASP A 170 -15.33 9.55 -1.81
CA ASP A 170 -15.50 9.77 -0.37
C ASP A 170 -14.69 10.96 0.17
N SER A 171 -13.59 11.32 -0.51
CA SER A 171 -12.64 12.34 -0.06
C SER A 171 -12.53 13.49 -1.07
N LYS A 172 -12.43 14.73 -0.56
CA LYS A 172 -12.17 15.92 -1.38
C LYS A 172 -10.70 15.97 -1.80
N ILE A 173 -10.30 15.16 -2.78
CA ILE A 173 -8.95 15.11 -3.33
C ILE A 173 -8.93 15.78 -4.70
N ASP A 174 -8.03 16.75 -4.87
CA ASP A 174 -7.95 17.59 -6.07
C ASP A 174 -6.97 17.05 -7.10
N ALA A 175 -6.03 16.18 -6.70
CA ALA A 175 -5.06 15.56 -7.60
C ALA A 175 -4.41 14.30 -7.00
N PHE A 176 -3.86 13.44 -7.87
CA PHE A 176 -3.03 12.33 -7.45
C PHE A 176 -1.60 12.37 -7.99
N ILE A 177 -0.65 12.04 -7.12
CA ILE A 177 0.67 11.52 -7.51
C ILE A 177 0.58 9.99 -7.47
N CYS A 178 0.57 9.38 -8.65
CA CYS A 178 0.39 7.95 -8.82
C CYS A 178 1.68 7.17 -8.54
N PRO A 179 1.58 5.96 -7.96
CA PRO A 179 2.72 5.18 -7.45
C PRO A 179 3.56 4.61 -8.59
N GLY A 180 4.82 5.06 -8.71
CA GLY A 180 5.70 4.67 -9.81
C GLY A 180 5.90 3.16 -9.99
N HIS A 181 6.09 2.39 -8.91
CA HIS A 181 6.33 0.95 -9.00
C HIS A 181 5.06 0.16 -9.36
N VAL A 182 3.90 0.55 -8.84
CA VAL A 182 2.62 -0.05 -9.24
C VAL A 182 2.35 0.25 -10.72
N SER A 183 2.55 1.50 -11.15
CA SER A 183 2.45 1.91 -12.55
C SER A 183 3.45 1.20 -13.45
N ALA A 184 4.64 0.84 -12.97
CA ALA A 184 5.58 0.03 -13.75
C ALA A 184 5.01 -1.36 -14.07
N ILE A 185 4.11 -1.89 -13.23
CA ILE A 185 3.40 -3.13 -13.50
C ILE A 185 2.19 -2.89 -14.37
N ILE A 186 1.27 -2.01 -13.98
CA ILE A 186 -0.05 -1.89 -14.60
C ILE A 186 -0.10 -0.93 -15.81
N GLY A 187 0.94 -0.12 -16.00
CA GLY A 187 1.03 0.90 -17.03
C GLY A 187 0.27 2.18 -16.68
N VAL A 188 0.05 3.00 -17.70
CA VAL A 188 -0.66 4.30 -17.58
C VAL A 188 -2.17 4.09 -17.74
N LYS A 189 -2.58 3.15 -18.60
CA LYS A 189 -3.96 2.92 -19.01
C LYS A 189 -4.98 2.77 -17.87
N PRO A 190 -4.67 2.08 -16.76
CA PRO A 190 -5.66 1.92 -15.67
C PRO A 190 -6.09 3.22 -15.00
N TYR A 191 -5.36 4.32 -15.20
CA TYR A 191 -5.71 5.62 -14.65
C TYR A 191 -6.64 6.44 -15.58
N TYR A 192 -6.72 6.12 -16.88
CA TYR A 192 -7.56 6.87 -17.83
C TYR A 192 -9.04 6.90 -17.44
N PRO A 193 -9.69 5.77 -17.07
CA PRO A 193 -11.10 5.80 -16.70
C PRO A 193 -11.36 6.67 -15.47
N LEU A 194 -10.41 6.77 -14.53
CA LEU A 194 -10.54 7.62 -13.35
C LEU A 194 -10.46 9.10 -13.74
N VAL A 195 -9.50 9.49 -14.58
CA VAL A 195 -9.40 10.87 -15.04
C VAL A 195 -10.58 11.29 -15.91
N GLU A 196 -11.05 10.40 -16.80
CA GLU A 196 -12.22 10.63 -17.64
C GLU A 196 -13.49 10.82 -16.81
N LYS A 197 -13.69 10.00 -15.78
CA LYS A 197 -14.89 10.04 -14.92
C LYS A 197 -14.87 11.21 -13.93
N TYR A 198 -13.75 11.44 -13.23
CA TYR A 198 -13.70 12.37 -12.11
C TYR A 198 -13.06 13.72 -12.43
N ARG A 199 -12.41 13.86 -13.60
CA ARG A 199 -11.73 15.10 -14.00
C ARG A 199 -10.71 15.59 -12.96
N VAL A 200 -10.02 14.64 -12.31
CA VAL A 200 -8.94 14.90 -11.36
C VAL A 200 -7.59 14.58 -12.02
N PRO A 201 -6.61 15.51 -12.02
CA PRO A 201 -5.29 15.28 -12.62
C PRO A 201 -4.52 14.19 -11.88
N MET A 202 -3.85 13.34 -12.66
CA MET A 202 -3.08 12.21 -12.14
C MET A 202 -1.70 12.19 -12.79
N VAL A 203 -0.65 12.23 -11.99
CA VAL A 203 0.73 12.20 -12.50
C VAL A 203 1.49 11.03 -11.89
N ILE A 204 1.96 10.11 -12.74
CA ILE A 204 2.80 8.99 -12.32
C ILE A 204 4.21 9.50 -12.10
N ALA A 205 4.73 9.31 -10.89
CA ALA A 205 6.02 9.85 -10.47
C ALA A 205 7.00 8.77 -10.04
N GLY A 206 8.29 9.04 -10.27
CA GLY A 206 9.38 8.32 -9.63
C GLY A 206 9.51 8.65 -8.13
N PHE A 207 10.64 8.29 -7.52
CA PHE A 207 10.84 8.38 -6.06
C PHE A 207 11.89 9.40 -5.64
N GLU A 208 12.52 10.06 -6.59
CA GLU A 208 13.47 11.12 -6.29
C GLU A 208 12.72 12.41 -5.92
N PRO A 209 13.33 13.29 -5.11
CA PRO A 209 12.71 14.57 -4.74
C PRO A 209 12.26 15.41 -5.95
N MET A 210 13.02 15.35 -7.04
CA MET A 210 12.70 16.06 -8.26
C MET A 210 11.49 15.46 -8.98
N ASP A 211 11.33 14.13 -8.97
CA ASP A 211 10.18 13.46 -9.60
C ASP A 211 8.87 13.96 -8.97
N ILE A 212 8.86 14.08 -7.63
CA ILE A 212 7.72 14.57 -6.86
C ILE A 212 7.45 16.05 -7.14
N LEU A 213 8.49 16.90 -7.09
CA LEU A 213 8.32 18.35 -7.35
C LEU A 213 7.86 18.63 -8.79
N ILE A 214 8.40 17.91 -9.77
CA ILE A 214 7.97 18.03 -11.17
C ILE A 214 6.52 17.56 -11.32
N SER A 215 6.13 16.46 -10.66
CA SER A 215 4.75 15.99 -10.68
C SER A 215 3.77 17.00 -10.09
N ILE A 216 4.12 17.66 -8.98
CA ILE A 216 3.32 18.76 -8.41
C ILE A 216 3.20 19.91 -9.41
N TYR A 217 4.30 20.32 -10.04
CA TYR A 217 4.28 21.35 -11.08
C TYR A 217 3.38 20.97 -12.26
N MET A 218 3.45 19.72 -12.74
CA MET A 218 2.60 19.21 -13.83
C MET A 218 1.12 19.23 -13.46
N ILE A 219 0.78 18.81 -12.24
CA ILE A 219 -0.59 18.89 -11.71
C ILE A 219 -1.09 20.34 -11.73
N LEU A 220 -0.32 21.26 -11.14
CA LEU A 220 -0.72 22.67 -11.07
C LEU A 220 -0.89 23.30 -12.46
N LYS A 221 -0.01 22.94 -13.41
CA LYS A 221 -0.11 23.37 -14.80
C LYS A 221 -1.40 22.86 -15.45
N GLN A 222 -1.74 21.58 -15.28
CA GLN A 222 -2.99 21.02 -15.80
C GLN A 222 -4.22 21.74 -15.22
N LEU A 223 -4.23 22.02 -13.92
CA LEU A 223 -5.33 22.73 -13.26
C LEU A 223 -5.47 24.17 -13.80
N ASN A 224 -4.38 24.91 -13.93
CA ASN A 224 -4.36 26.27 -14.48
C ASN A 224 -4.84 26.31 -15.95
N GLU A 225 -4.42 25.34 -16.76
CA GLU A 225 -4.76 25.25 -18.18
C GLU A 225 -6.12 24.55 -18.42
N ASN A 226 -6.81 24.10 -17.37
CA ASN A 226 -8.00 23.24 -17.41
C ASN A 226 -7.83 22.02 -18.35
N ASN A 227 -6.61 21.49 -18.43
CA ASN A 227 -6.22 20.41 -19.32
C ASN A 227 -5.91 19.13 -18.53
N ILE A 228 -6.95 18.61 -17.89
CA ILE A 228 -6.85 17.48 -16.98
C ILE A 228 -6.66 16.17 -17.76
N ARG A 229 -5.57 15.47 -17.46
CA ARG A 229 -5.18 14.20 -18.08
C ARG A 229 -4.32 13.36 -17.13
N VAL A 230 -4.08 12.10 -17.49
CA VAL A 230 -3.00 11.33 -16.89
C VAL A 230 -1.69 11.77 -17.56
N GLU A 231 -0.66 12.06 -16.77
CA GLU A 231 0.70 12.26 -17.29
C GLU A 231 1.68 11.29 -16.63
N ASN A 232 2.73 10.94 -17.37
CA ASN A 232 3.78 10.04 -16.92
C ASN A 232 5.10 10.82 -16.78
N GLU A 233 5.39 11.29 -15.57
CA GLU A 233 6.69 11.88 -15.25
C GLU A 233 7.78 10.79 -15.15
N TYR A 234 7.38 9.56 -14.80
CA TYR A 234 8.29 8.42 -14.65
C TYR A 234 8.49 7.60 -15.95
N ASP A 235 8.54 8.28 -17.09
CA ASP A 235 8.62 7.68 -18.44
C ASP A 235 9.84 6.77 -18.66
N ARG A 236 10.92 7.03 -17.93
CA ARG A 236 12.15 6.22 -17.89
C ARG A 236 11.94 4.80 -17.37
N VAL A 237 10.84 4.52 -16.68
CA VAL A 237 10.50 3.19 -16.13
C VAL A 237 9.10 2.73 -16.55
N VAL A 238 8.12 3.62 -16.52
CA VAL A 238 6.72 3.29 -16.74
C VAL A 238 6.39 3.41 -18.22
N LYS A 239 5.96 2.30 -18.81
CA LYS A 239 5.42 2.25 -20.17
C LYS A 239 3.92 2.43 -20.16
N GLU A 240 3.38 2.84 -21.30
CA GLU A 240 1.93 2.96 -21.53
C GLU A 240 1.18 1.67 -21.16
N GLU A 241 1.67 0.54 -21.66
CA GLU A 241 1.13 -0.80 -21.42
C GLU A 241 1.61 -1.45 -20.11
N GLY A 242 2.56 -0.86 -19.40
CA GLY A 242 3.18 -1.45 -18.21
C GLY A 242 4.01 -2.70 -18.51
N ASN A 243 4.10 -3.60 -17.52
CA ASN A 243 4.77 -4.88 -17.66
C ASN A 243 3.79 -5.98 -18.10
N VAL A 244 3.71 -6.19 -19.41
CA VAL A 244 2.82 -7.19 -20.02
C VAL A 244 3.05 -8.61 -19.49
N VAL A 245 4.28 -8.99 -19.15
CA VAL A 245 4.57 -10.33 -18.60
C VAL A 245 3.98 -10.47 -17.20
N ALA A 246 4.17 -9.47 -16.35
CA ALA A 246 3.60 -9.47 -15.00
C ALA A 246 2.07 -9.43 -15.02
N GLN A 247 1.47 -8.63 -15.91
CA GLN A 247 0.02 -8.58 -16.08
C GLN A 247 -0.55 -9.93 -16.53
N LYS A 248 0.08 -10.61 -17.49
CA LYS A 248 -0.34 -11.96 -17.90
C LYS A 248 -0.30 -12.98 -16.76
N ILE A 249 0.67 -12.86 -15.85
CA ILE A 249 0.73 -13.71 -14.66
C ILE A 249 -0.44 -13.39 -13.72
N ILE A 250 -0.70 -12.10 -13.46
CA ILE A 250 -1.84 -11.68 -12.64
C ILE A 250 -3.14 -12.20 -13.27
N GLU A 251 -3.37 -11.95 -14.55
CA GLU A 251 -4.56 -12.38 -15.28
C GLU A 251 -4.73 -13.91 -15.30
N LYS A 252 -3.63 -14.67 -15.32
CA LYS A 252 -3.70 -16.13 -15.27
C LYS A 252 -4.16 -16.64 -13.91
N VAL A 253 -3.70 -16.03 -12.82
CA VAL A 253 -3.87 -16.58 -11.46
C VAL A 253 -5.02 -15.93 -10.70
N PHE A 254 -5.29 -14.65 -10.95
CA PHE A 254 -6.20 -13.86 -10.16
C PHE A 254 -7.34 -13.26 -11.01
N THR A 255 -8.43 -12.92 -10.34
CA THR A 255 -9.47 -12.03 -10.85
C THR A 255 -9.74 -10.91 -9.84
N PRO A 256 -10.16 -9.70 -10.27
CA PRO A 256 -10.60 -8.67 -9.36
C PRO A 256 -11.73 -9.13 -8.44
N SER A 257 -11.66 -8.77 -7.17
CA SER A 257 -12.70 -9.06 -6.18
C SER A 257 -12.90 -7.92 -5.20
N ASP A 258 -14.10 -7.87 -4.61
CA ASP A 258 -14.44 -6.94 -3.56
C ASP A 258 -13.67 -7.33 -2.29
N LYS A 259 -12.95 -6.38 -1.70
CA LYS A 259 -12.07 -6.69 -0.56
C LYS A 259 -12.10 -5.60 0.49
N ARG A 260 -12.11 -6.01 1.76
CA ARG A 260 -11.93 -5.08 2.88
C ARG A 260 -10.52 -4.52 2.87
N TRP A 261 -10.35 -3.27 3.24
CA TRP A 261 -9.06 -2.68 3.56
C TRP A 261 -9.10 -2.20 5.00
N ARG A 262 -7.99 -2.32 5.75
CA ARG A 262 -7.94 -1.86 7.13
C ARG A 262 -8.20 -0.36 7.17
N GLY A 263 -9.22 0.04 7.92
CA GLY A 263 -9.63 1.45 7.99
C GLY A 263 -10.51 1.91 6.83
N PHE A 264 -11.02 1.01 5.99
CA PHE A 264 -11.94 1.30 4.89
C PHE A 264 -13.15 0.36 4.94
N PRO A 265 -14.26 0.72 4.29
CA PRO A 265 -15.29 -0.26 3.94
C PRO A 265 -14.74 -1.31 2.96
N ILE A 266 -15.62 -2.21 2.50
CA ILE A 266 -15.31 -3.08 1.36
C ILE A 266 -15.14 -2.20 0.12
N ILE A 267 -14.01 -2.36 -0.56
CA ILE A 267 -13.71 -1.65 -1.81
C ILE A 267 -14.04 -2.57 -2.97
N LYS A 268 -14.92 -2.10 -3.86
CA LYS A 268 -15.34 -2.86 -5.04
C LYS A 268 -14.16 -3.12 -5.96
N GLY A 269 -13.92 -4.39 -6.30
CA GLY A 269 -12.73 -4.79 -7.06
C GLY A 269 -11.41 -4.41 -6.40
N GLY A 270 -11.40 -4.06 -5.11
CA GLY A 270 -10.24 -3.54 -4.37
C GLY A 270 -9.20 -4.60 -4.00
N GLY A 271 -9.42 -5.85 -4.38
CA GLY A 271 -8.44 -6.91 -4.20
C GLY A 271 -8.41 -7.90 -5.34
N PHE A 272 -7.61 -8.94 -5.11
CA PHE A 272 -7.52 -10.11 -5.96
C PHE A 272 -8.09 -11.31 -5.22
N GLU A 273 -8.81 -12.15 -5.94
CA GLU A 273 -9.15 -13.53 -5.57
C GLU A 273 -8.47 -14.51 -6.53
N LEU A 274 -8.20 -15.74 -6.07
CA LEU A 274 -7.62 -16.78 -6.89
C LEU A 274 -8.68 -17.35 -7.85
N LYS A 275 -8.27 -17.59 -9.10
CA LYS A 275 -9.11 -18.33 -10.06
C LYS A 275 -9.23 -19.79 -9.64
N GLU A 276 -10.27 -20.46 -10.14
CA GLU A 276 -10.63 -21.84 -9.80
C GLU A 276 -9.45 -22.83 -9.85
N GLU A 277 -8.62 -22.74 -10.90
CA GLU A 277 -7.43 -23.58 -11.09
C GLU A 277 -6.38 -23.47 -9.95
N PHE A 278 -6.40 -22.36 -9.22
CA PHE A 278 -5.44 -22.02 -8.16
C PHE A 278 -6.06 -22.02 -6.76
N LYS A 279 -7.38 -22.19 -6.63
CA LYS A 279 -8.09 -22.20 -5.33
C LYS A 279 -7.59 -23.26 -4.36
N LYS A 280 -7.06 -24.38 -4.87
CA LYS A 280 -6.41 -25.41 -4.05
C LYS A 280 -5.25 -24.90 -3.19
N TYR A 281 -4.69 -23.73 -3.51
CA TYR A 281 -3.64 -23.07 -2.73
C TYR A 281 -4.18 -21.99 -1.78
N ASP A 282 -5.46 -21.62 -1.87
CA ASP A 282 -6.08 -20.69 -0.92
C ASP A 282 -6.40 -21.43 0.37
N ILE A 283 -5.86 -20.96 1.49
CA ILE A 283 -6.11 -21.59 2.79
C ILE A 283 -7.59 -21.51 3.18
N LEU A 284 -8.32 -20.50 2.68
CA LEU A 284 -9.73 -20.29 2.99
C LEU A 284 -10.66 -21.29 2.28
N GLU A 285 -10.16 -21.99 1.25
CA GLU A 285 -10.88 -23.09 0.58
C GLU A 285 -10.66 -24.42 1.29
N ARG A 286 -9.63 -24.51 2.15
CA ARG A 286 -9.25 -25.71 2.89
C ARG A 286 -9.76 -25.71 4.33
N GLU A 287 -9.71 -24.57 4.99
CA GLU A 287 -10.01 -24.43 6.42
C GLU A 287 -11.26 -23.59 6.65
N GLU A 288 -12.17 -24.07 7.49
CA GLU A 288 -13.31 -23.29 7.94
C GLU A 288 -12.84 -22.32 9.05
N ILE A 289 -12.69 -21.05 8.69
CA ILE A 289 -12.25 -20.01 9.63
C ILE A 289 -13.46 -19.53 10.46
N PRO A 290 -13.37 -19.53 11.80
CA PRO A 290 -14.44 -19.00 12.64
C PRO A 290 -14.69 -17.51 12.35
N ASP A 291 -15.85 -16.99 12.77
CA ASP A 291 -16.12 -15.56 12.68
C ASP A 291 -15.26 -14.77 13.68
N ILE A 292 -14.08 -14.36 13.22
CA ILE A 292 -13.15 -13.51 13.98
C ILE A 292 -13.61 -12.06 13.87
N LYS A 293 -13.96 -11.47 15.01
CA LYS A 293 -14.34 -10.06 15.13
C LYS A 293 -13.12 -9.19 15.39
N GLU A 294 -12.97 -8.14 14.58
CA GLU A 294 -11.88 -7.18 14.73
C GLU A 294 -12.07 -6.29 15.96
N LYS A 295 -10.99 -6.05 16.70
CA LYS A 295 -10.95 -5.12 17.83
C LYS A 295 -10.08 -3.92 17.50
N ILE A 296 -10.70 -2.85 17.03
CA ILE A 296 -10.00 -1.62 16.68
C ILE A 296 -9.44 -0.96 17.96
N PRO A 297 -8.12 -0.68 18.03
CA PRO A 297 -7.53 -0.03 19.20
C PRO A 297 -8.12 1.34 19.47
N LYS A 298 -8.57 1.58 20.71
CA LYS A 298 -9.15 2.88 21.12
C LYS A 298 -8.12 4.00 20.94
N GLY A 299 -8.55 5.10 20.31
CA GLY A 299 -7.74 6.31 20.13
C GLY A 299 -6.76 6.29 18.95
N CYS A 300 -6.57 5.13 18.30
CA CYS A 300 -5.85 5.06 17.04
C CYS A 300 -6.70 5.66 15.91
N ILE A 301 -6.12 6.53 15.09
CA ILE A 301 -6.78 7.16 13.93
C ILE A 301 -6.14 6.77 12.59
N CYS A 302 -5.57 5.56 12.51
CA CYS A 302 -4.92 5.08 11.29
C CYS A 302 -5.87 5.06 10.09
N ASP A 303 -7.15 4.79 10.30
CA ASP A 303 -8.21 4.89 9.29
C ASP A 303 -8.26 6.29 8.66
N LYS A 304 -8.28 7.33 9.49
CA LYS A 304 -8.29 8.74 9.03
C LYS A 304 -6.99 9.13 8.34
N ILE A 305 -5.86 8.60 8.81
CA ILE A 305 -4.55 8.85 8.19
C ILE A 305 -4.47 8.18 6.82
N LEU A 306 -4.90 6.92 6.70
CA LEU A 306 -4.89 6.17 5.44
C LEU A 306 -5.83 6.79 4.40
N ARG A 307 -6.94 7.40 4.83
CA ARG A 307 -7.86 8.14 3.96
C ARG A 307 -7.42 9.58 3.65
N GLY A 308 -6.31 10.03 4.24
CA GLY A 308 -5.82 11.40 4.05
C GLY A 308 -6.64 12.49 4.76
N GLU A 309 -7.51 12.12 5.69
CA GLU A 309 -8.31 13.08 6.48
C GLU A 309 -7.51 13.75 7.60
N LYS A 310 -6.45 13.09 8.06
CA LYS A 310 -5.59 13.49 9.19
C LYS A 310 -4.14 13.12 8.94
N LEU A 311 -3.22 13.84 9.59
CA LEU A 311 -1.81 13.49 9.62
C LEU A 311 -1.47 12.71 10.91
N PRO A 312 -0.34 11.99 10.95
CA PRO A 312 0.12 11.33 12.17
C PRO A 312 0.23 12.26 13.38
N THR A 313 0.60 13.53 13.15
CA THR A 313 0.69 14.56 14.20
C THR A 313 -0.66 14.93 14.83
N ASP A 314 -1.80 14.62 14.17
CA ASP A 314 -3.13 14.80 14.74
C ASP A 314 -3.52 13.66 15.71
N CYS A 315 -2.77 12.55 15.70
CA CYS A 315 -3.03 11.39 16.54
C CYS A 315 -2.48 11.60 17.95
N LYS A 316 -3.35 11.56 18.96
CA LYS A 316 -2.95 11.72 20.38
C LYS A 316 -1.97 10.64 20.87
N LEU A 317 -1.92 9.49 20.20
CA LEU A 317 -1.03 8.38 20.54
C LEU A 317 0.34 8.48 19.86
N PHE A 318 0.45 9.23 18.77
CA PHE A 318 1.65 9.29 17.93
C PHE A 318 2.85 9.83 18.71
N GLY A 319 3.97 9.10 18.62
CA GLY A 319 5.23 9.43 19.30
C GLY A 319 5.22 9.24 20.82
N LYS A 320 4.06 8.89 21.39
CA LYS A 320 3.86 8.64 22.82
C LYS A 320 3.69 7.15 23.06
N SER A 321 2.45 6.73 23.33
CA SER A 321 2.09 5.33 23.53
C SER A 321 2.15 4.50 22.25
N CYS A 322 2.04 5.13 21.07
CA CYS A 322 2.24 4.51 19.76
C CYS A 322 3.58 4.95 19.16
N ASN A 323 4.55 4.04 19.12
CA ASN A 323 5.90 4.27 18.62
C ASN A 323 6.47 2.99 17.98
N PRO A 324 7.62 3.04 17.29
CA PRO A 324 8.30 1.88 16.71
C PRO A 324 8.42 0.62 17.57
N LEU A 325 8.62 0.79 18.89
CA LEU A 325 8.80 -0.32 19.82
C LEU A 325 7.45 -0.88 20.30
N ASN A 326 6.46 0.00 20.45
CA ASN A 326 5.10 -0.32 20.86
C ASN A 326 4.06 0.25 19.86
N PRO A 327 3.90 -0.37 18.68
CA PRO A 327 2.96 0.12 17.68
C PRO A 327 1.52 -0.22 18.05
N VAL A 328 0.69 0.81 18.25
CA VAL A 328 -0.76 0.62 18.48
C VAL A 328 -1.52 0.39 17.17
N GLY A 329 -1.10 1.05 16.09
CA GLY A 329 -1.73 0.96 14.77
C GLY A 329 -0.76 0.45 13.71
N SER A 330 -1.30 -0.14 12.64
CA SER A 330 -0.51 -0.70 11.53
C SER A 330 0.41 0.33 10.86
N CYS A 331 0.00 1.60 10.81
CA CYS A 331 0.78 2.67 10.18
C CYS A 331 2.10 2.98 10.91
N MET A 332 2.31 2.53 12.14
CA MET A 332 3.56 2.72 12.92
C MET A 332 4.54 1.54 12.73
N VAL A 333 4.11 0.47 12.07
CA VAL A 333 4.88 -0.79 11.97
C VAL A 333 5.78 -0.80 10.74
N SER A 334 5.17 -0.74 9.55
CA SER A 334 5.90 -0.84 8.27
C SER A 334 6.77 0.39 8.03
N GLU A 335 7.95 0.21 7.42
CA GLU A 335 8.77 1.33 6.95
C GLU A 335 8.09 2.16 5.84
N GLU A 336 7.06 1.62 5.18
CA GLU A 336 6.19 2.34 4.25
C GLU A 336 4.99 3.01 4.94
N GLY A 337 4.80 2.78 6.24
CA GLY A 337 3.68 3.33 7.00
C GLY A 337 3.87 4.82 7.30
N THR A 338 2.84 5.61 7.01
CA THR A 338 2.89 7.07 7.20
C THR A 338 3.30 7.47 8.62
N CYS A 339 2.75 6.85 9.66
CA CYS A 339 3.15 7.16 11.03
C CYS A 339 4.60 6.78 11.30
N ARG A 340 5.07 5.63 10.81
CA ARG A 340 6.46 5.22 10.96
C ARG A 340 7.42 6.19 10.28
N ILE A 341 7.10 6.62 9.07
CA ILE A 341 7.89 7.58 8.29
C ILE A 341 7.93 8.94 9.00
N PHE A 342 6.78 9.45 9.43
CA PHE A 342 6.72 10.68 10.22
C PHE A 342 7.57 10.52 11.49
N PHE A 343 7.41 9.46 12.27
CA PHE A 343 8.21 9.28 13.50
C PHE A 343 9.72 9.27 13.23
N LYS A 344 10.16 8.69 12.10
CA LYS A 344 11.57 8.60 11.72
C LYS A 344 12.19 9.96 11.36
N TYR A 345 11.43 10.86 10.75
CA TYR A 345 11.93 12.12 10.19
C TYR A 345 11.43 13.38 10.91
N TYR A 346 10.35 13.27 11.66
CA TYR A 346 9.76 14.37 12.41
C TYR A 346 10.65 14.69 13.62
N ARG A 347 11.30 15.85 13.60
CA ARG A 347 12.22 16.34 14.65
C ARG A 347 11.50 16.99 15.84
N GLY A 348 10.29 16.53 16.17
CA GLY A 348 9.41 17.16 17.16
C GLY A 348 9.04 16.29 18.36
N VAL A 349 9.76 15.19 18.60
CA VAL A 349 9.68 14.40 19.85
C VAL A 349 11.09 14.03 20.31
#